data_AF-A0A8J9V7T7-F1
#
_entry.id   AF-A0A8J9V7T7-F1
#
_cell.length_a   1.000
_cell.length_b   1.000
_cell.length_c   1.000
_cell.angle_alpha   90.00
_cell.angle_beta   90.00
_cell.angle_gamma   90.00
#
_symmetry.space_group_name_H-M   'P 1'
#
loop_
_entity.id
_entity.type
_entity.pdbx_description
1 polymer ?
#
loop_
_entity_poly.entity_id
_entity_poly.type
_entity_poly.pdbx_seq_one_letter_code
_entity_poly.pdbx_strand_id
1 'polypeptide(L)'
;MNFLQMSLIRKLVDCLQEVKTIDYTDTSKDQVRLNKYKAENVFNLIYQIGLRKESFTTEEKRTIGNLLADTIGYLLINIESTANVYRTRLSNSVLKKRSAVQFLIDNYSQFPVGNSNLADKFRKVNIEESVEILDDIIDKWHDMTDSDEDSSDKESAGANEVPESHTWWSK
;
A
#
# COMPACT_ATOMS: atom_id res chain seq x y z
N MET A 1 -23.79 -9.88 -23.10
CA MET A 1 -22.41 -9.99 -22.54
C MET A 1 -22.16 -8.78 -21.68
N ASN A 2 -21.96 -8.95 -20.37
CA ASN A 2 -21.25 -8.01 -19.48
C ASN A 2 -20.89 -8.77 -18.21
N PHE A 3 -19.87 -9.61 -18.31
CA PHE A 3 -19.26 -10.31 -17.18
C PHE A 3 -18.31 -9.31 -16.49
N LEU A 4 -18.76 -8.77 -15.36
CA LEU A 4 -17.94 -8.32 -14.22
C LEU A 4 -16.66 -7.50 -14.53
N GLN A 5 -16.81 -6.23 -14.88
CA GLN A 5 -15.80 -5.25 -14.48
C GLN A 5 -16.03 -4.93 -12.99
N MET A 6 -15.50 -5.77 -12.09
CA MET A 6 -15.50 -5.47 -10.66
C MET A 6 -14.75 -4.17 -10.42
N SER A 7 -15.45 -3.17 -9.84
CA SER A 7 -14.86 -1.91 -9.38
C SER A 7 -13.62 -2.17 -8.51
N LEU A 8 -12.56 -1.37 -8.67
CA LEU A 8 -11.34 -1.46 -7.85
C LEU A 8 -11.66 -1.30 -6.36
N ILE A 9 -12.64 -0.46 -6.02
CA ILE A 9 -13.13 -0.26 -4.66
C ILE A 9 -13.67 -1.57 -4.07
N ARG A 10 -14.45 -2.33 -4.85
CA ARG A 10 -14.96 -3.63 -4.40
C ARG A 10 -13.83 -4.63 -4.17
N LYS A 11 -12.86 -4.69 -5.09
CA LYS A 11 -11.68 -5.54 -4.92
C LYS A 11 -10.88 -5.14 -3.67
N LEU A 12 -10.76 -3.85 -3.38
CA LEU A 12 -10.11 -3.37 -2.17
C LEU A 12 -10.83 -3.86 -0.92
N VAL A 13 -12.16 -3.76 -0.88
CA VAL A 13 -12.97 -4.29 0.23
C VAL A 13 -12.75 -5.80 0.41
N ASP A 14 -12.81 -6.57 -0.68
CA ASP A 14 -12.59 -8.03 -0.64
C ASP A 14 -11.19 -8.37 -0.12
N CYS A 15 -10.14 -7.70 -0.62
CA CYS A 15 -8.77 -7.90 -0.14
C CYS A 15 -8.57 -7.51 1.33
N LEU A 16 -9.20 -6.43 1.79
CA LEU A 16 -9.13 -6.04 3.21
C LEU A 16 -9.83 -7.07 4.11
N GLN A 17 -10.93 -7.66 3.66
CA GLN A 17 -11.58 -8.78 4.37
C GLN A 17 -10.65 -10.00 4.46
N GLU A 18 -9.92 -10.32 3.40
CA GLU A 18 -8.94 -11.41 3.41
C GLU A 18 -7.73 -11.15 4.32
N VAL A 19 -7.31 -9.89 4.46
CA VAL A 19 -6.24 -9.49 5.38
C VAL A 19 -6.71 -9.57 6.83
N LYS A 20 -7.97 -9.21 7.10
CA LYS A 20 -8.56 -9.30 8.43
C LYS A 20 -8.59 -10.73 8.99
N THR A 21 -8.60 -11.74 8.13
CA THR A 21 -8.58 -13.15 8.53
C THR A 21 -7.18 -13.76 8.61
N ILE A 22 -6.12 -12.96 8.46
CA ILE A 22 -4.76 -13.47 8.58
C ILE A 22 -4.50 -13.99 9.99
N ASP A 23 -4.06 -15.24 10.06
CA ASP A 23 -3.47 -15.84 11.24
C ASP A 23 -1.95 -15.66 11.21
N TYR A 24 -1.41 -15.00 12.23
CA TYR A 24 0.03 -14.78 12.42
C TYR A 24 0.68 -15.82 13.34
N THR A 25 -0.11 -16.74 13.91
CA THR A 25 0.41 -17.84 14.73
C THR A 25 0.99 -18.96 13.88
N ASP A 26 0.52 -19.11 12.63
CA ASP A 26 1.11 -20.02 11.66
C ASP A 26 2.34 -19.40 11.00
N THR A 27 3.51 -19.83 11.45
CA THR A 27 4.81 -19.39 10.97
C THR A 27 5.35 -20.24 9.81
N SER A 28 4.52 -21.07 9.18
CA SER A 28 4.92 -21.84 8.00
C SER A 28 5.31 -20.89 6.86
N LYS A 29 6.32 -21.30 6.07
CA LYS A 29 6.84 -20.46 4.98
C LYS A 29 5.76 -20.09 3.96
N ASP A 30 4.84 -21.01 3.68
CA ASP A 30 3.77 -20.79 2.72
C ASP A 30 2.72 -19.82 3.25
N GLN A 31 2.34 -19.93 4.53
CA GLN A 31 1.41 -19.00 5.14
C GLN A 31 2.01 -17.58 5.24
N VAL A 32 3.29 -17.45 5.62
CA VAL A 32 3.98 -16.16 5.63
C VAL A 32 4.01 -15.53 4.23
N ARG A 33 4.28 -16.31 3.18
CA ARG A 33 4.25 -15.83 1.78
C ARG A 33 2.85 -15.39 1.36
N LEU A 34 1.82 -16.17 1.69
CA LEU A 34 0.43 -15.85 1.39
C LEU A 34 0.00 -14.55 2.09
N ASN A 35 0.33 -14.40 3.38
CA ASN A 35 0.02 -13.20 4.15
C ASN A 35 0.70 -11.97 3.55
N LYS A 36 1.96 -12.09 3.13
CA LYS A 36 2.66 -11.01 2.41
C LYS A 36 1.95 -10.66 1.11
N TYR A 37 1.59 -11.65 0.30
CA TYR A 37 0.89 -11.43 -0.97
C TYR A 37 -0.45 -10.70 -0.79
N LYS A 38 -1.23 -11.07 0.23
CA LYS A 38 -2.49 -10.38 0.56
C LYS A 38 -2.28 -8.90 0.90
N ALA A 39 -1.28 -8.59 1.73
CA ALA A 39 -0.95 -7.21 2.09
C ALA A 39 -0.46 -6.40 0.87
N GLU A 40 0.40 -6.98 0.03
CA GLU A 40 0.87 -6.34 -1.22
C GLU A 40 -0.29 -6.02 -2.17
N ASN A 41 -1.30 -6.89 -2.27
CA ASN A 41 -2.48 -6.64 -3.09
C ASN A 41 -3.28 -5.43 -2.60
N VAL A 42 -3.40 -5.24 -1.29
CA VAL A 42 -4.05 -4.05 -0.71
C VAL A 42 -3.30 -2.78 -1.12
N PHE A 43 -1.97 -2.75 -0.97
CA PHE A 43 -1.16 -1.59 -1.38
C PHE A 43 -1.28 -1.32 -2.88
N ASN A 44 -1.22 -2.35 -3.72
CA ASN A 44 -1.39 -2.21 -5.17
C ASN A 44 -2.75 -1.65 -5.55
N LEU A 45 -3.83 -2.05 -4.87
CA LEU A 45 -5.17 -1.54 -5.13
C LEU A 45 -5.32 -0.08 -4.68
N ILE A 46 -4.80 0.28 -3.50
CA ILE A 46 -4.79 1.67 -3.03
C ILE A 46 -4.01 2.55 -4.02
N TYR A 47 -2.85 2.10 -4.46
CA TYR A 47 -2.05 2.79 -5.48
C TYR A 47 -2.85 3.02 -6.77
N GLN A 48 -3.48 1.98 -7.32
CA GLN A 48 -4.26 2.08 -8.55
C GLN A 48 -5.47 3.00 -8.41
N ILE A 49 -6.18 2.93 -7.27
CA ILE A 49 -7.32 3.81 -6.98
C ILE A 49 -6.85 5.26 -6.89
N GLY A 50 -5.74 5.52 -6.20
CA GLY A 50 -5.13 6.85 -6.09
C GLY A 50 -4.73 7.43 -7.45
N LEU A 51 -4.04 6.64 -8.28
CA LEU A 51 -3.67 7.05 -9.64
C LEU A 51 -4.89 7.41 -10.49
N ARG A 52 -5.95 6.59 -10.43
CA ARG A 52 -7.18 6.81 -11.18
C ARG A 52 -8.09 7.87 -10.59
N LYS A 53 -7.73 8.42 -9.42
CA LYS A 53 -8.49 9.42 -8.67
C LYS A 53 -9.95 8.98 -8.46
N GLU A 54 -10.17 7.69 -8.17
CA GLU A 54 -11.53 7.18 -7.98
C GLU A 54 -12.16 7.81 -6.72
N SER A 55 -13.43 8.20 -6.82
CA SER A 55 -14.18 8.77 -5.72
C SER A 55 -14.95 7.69 -4.96
N PHE A 56 -14.99 7.80 -3.63
CA PHE A 56 -15.76 6.91 -2.76
C PHE A 56 -17.08 7.52 -2.35
N THR A 57 -18.14 6.72 -2.39
CA THR A 57 -19.41 7.01 -1.71
C THR A 57 -19.22 7.02 -0.19
N THR A 58 -20.16 7.63 0.54
CA THR A 58 -20.14 7.64 2.01
C THR A 58 -20.14 6.23 2.61
N GLU A 59 -20.85 5.28 1.98
CA GLU A 59 -20.91 3.89 2.44
C GLU A 59 -19.57 3.17 2.23
N GLU A 60 -18.93 3.36 1.07
CA GLU A 60 -17.61 2.80 0.79
C GLU A 60 -16.56 3.36 1.74
N LYS A 61 -16.57 4.67 2.00
CA LYS A 61 -15.66 5.30 2.98
C LYS A 61 -15.82 4.68 4.37
N ARG A 62 -17.06 4.43 4.82
CA ARG A 62 -17.32 3.79 6.11
C ARG A 62 -16.87 2.33 6.12
N THR A 63 -17.14 1.59 5.07
CA THR A 63 -16.75 0.18 4.96
C THR A 63 -15.23 0.03 4.96
N ILE A 64 -14.56 0.78 4.08
CA ILE A 64 -13.09 0.78 3.94
C ILE A 64 -12.44 1.33 5.21
N GLY A 65 -12.98 2.41 5.79
CA GLY A 65 -12.49 2.99 7.04
C GLY A 65 -12.42 1.95 8.17
N ASN A 66 -13.52 1.25 8.43
CA ASN A 66 -13.54 0.20 9.47
C ASN A 66 -12.59 -0.96 9.14
N LEU A 67 -12.57 -1.43 7.89
CA LEU A 67 -11.69 -2.53 7.49
C LEU A 67 -10.20 -2.16 7.59
N LEU A 68 -9.81 -0.95 7.17
CA LEU A 68 -8.44 -0.46 7.33
C LEU A 68 -8.08 -0.30 8.80
N ALA A 69 -8.99 0.21 9.64
CA ALA A 69 -8.74 0.33 11.07
C ALA A 69 -8.45 -1.02 11.74
N ASP A 70 -9.08 -2.10 11.26
CA ASP A 70 -8.88 -3.46 11.75
C ASP A 70 -7.61 -4.12 11.19
N THR A 71 -7.11 -3.66 10.03
CA THR A 71 -6.05 -4.34 9.29
C THR A 71 -4.75 -3.55 9.16
N ILE A 72 -4.72 -2.26 9.49
CA ILE A 72 -3.58 -1.39 9.23
C ILE A 72 -2.29 -1.91 9.88
N GLY A 73 -2.35 -2.42 11.11
CA GLY A 73 -1.18 -3.01 11.77
C GLY A 73 -0.55 -4.16 10.97
N TYR A 74 -1.37 -4.99 10.34
CA TYR A 74 -0.91 -6.09 9.49
C TYR A 74 -0.23 -5.61 8.21
N LEU A 75 -0.73 -4.50 7.65
CA LEU A 75 -0.13 -3.86 6.48
C LEU A 75 1.22 -3.23 6.83
N LEU A 76 1.36 -2.62 8.01
CA LEU A 76 2.63 -2.03 8.45
C LEU A 76 3.70 -3.10 8.74
N ILE A 77 3.34 -4.23 9.34
CA ILE A 77 4.23 -5.38 9.51
C ILE A 77 4.78 -5.86 8.14
N ASN A 78 3.95 -5.81 7.08
CA ASN A 78 4.42 -6.14 5.74
C ASN A 78 5.47 -5.14 5.22
N ILE A 79 5.35 -3.84 5.54
CA ILE A 79 6.35 -2.81 5.24
C ILE A 79 7.66 -3.12 5.95
N GLU A 80 7.64 -3.32 7.27
CA GLU A 80 8.84 -3.69 8.05
C GLU A 80 9.51 -4.95 7.50
N SER A 81 8.70 -5.94 7.10
CA SER A 81 9.22 -7.17 6.51
C SER A 81 9.92 -6.96 5.16
N THR A 82 9.64 -5.85 4.47
CA THR A 82 10.29 -5.46 3.22
C THR A 82 11.73 -4.99 3.48
N ALA A 83 11.95 -4.26 4.58
CA ALA A 83 13.28 -3.80 5.01
C ALA A 83 14.25 -4.96 5.30
N ASN A 84 13.71 -6.08 5.77
CA ASN A 84 14.47 -7.27 6.17
C ASN A 84 14.86 -8.17 4.98
N VAL A 85 14.48 -7.85 3.75
CA VAL A 85 14.85 -8.63 2.57
C VAL A 85 16.10 -8.03 1.94
N TYR A 86 17.18 -8.81 1.85
CA TYR A 86 18.34 -8.40 1.06
C TYR A 86 17.95 -8.29 -0.42
N ARG A 87 18.11 -7.09 -0.98
CA ARG A 87 17.96 -6.82 -2.41
C ARG A 87 19.11 -5.93 -2.87
N THR A 88 19.44 -6.07 -4.15
CA THR A 88 20.47 -5.29 -4.84
C THR A 88 19.89 -4.25 -5.79
N ARG A 89 18.57 -4.21 -5.94
CA ARG A 89 17.86 -3.27 -6.84
C ARG A 89 16.55 -2.82 -6.24
N LEU A 90 16.24 -1.54 -6.42
CA LEU A 90 14.94 -0.97 -6.09
C LEU A 90 13.87 -1.56 -7.00
N SER A 91 12.82 -2.12 -6.39
CA SER A 91 11.67 -2.63 -7.15
C SER A 91 10.54 -1.62 -7.14
N ASN A 92 9.84 -1.51 -8.27
CA ASN A 92 8.58 -0.76 -8.37
C ASN A 92 7.57 -1.11 -7.28
N SER A 93 7.60 -2.32 -6.72
CA SER A 93 6.71 -2.69 -5.61
C SER A 93 6.91 -1.80 -4.39
N VAL A 94 8.15 -1.38 -4.10
CA VAL A 94 8.49 -0.49 -2.98
C VAL A 94 7.94 0.92 -3.26
N LEU A 95 8.18 1.44 -4.46
CA LEU A 95 7.68 2.74 -4.88
C LEU A 95 6.14 2.81 -4.85
N LYS A 96 5.46 1.76 -5.34
CA LYS A 96 4.00 1.62 -5.26
C LYS A 96 3.51 1.57 -3.82
N LYS A 97 4.21 0.84 -2.95
CA LYS A 97 3.87 0.74 -1.52
C LYS A 97 4.00 2.09 -0.83
N ARG A 98 5.10 2.82 -1.07
CA ARG A 98 5.30 4.17 -0.55
C ARG A 98 4.22 5.15 -1.03
N SER A 99 3.87 5.10 -2.31
CA SER A 99 2.75 5.88 -2.85
C SER A 99 1.41 5.48 -2.23
N ALA A 100 1.16 4.20 -2.01
CA ALA A 100 -0.08 3.73 -1.37
C ALA A 100 -0.20 4.25 0.06
N VAL A 101 0.89 4.24 0.84
CA VAL A 101 0.92 4.83 2.19
C VAL A 101 0.66 6.32 2.13
N GLN A 102 1.26 7.05 1.18
CA GLN A 102 0.98 8.47 0.99
C GLN A 102 -0.51 8.72 0.68
N PHE A 103 -1.10 7.93 -0.22
CA PHE A 103 -2.53 8.02 -0.52
C PHE A 103 -3.41 7.71 0.69
N LEU A 104 -3.02 6.77 1.56
CA LEU A 104 -3.74 6.52 2.81
C LEU A 104 -3.77 7.78 3.68
N ILE A 105 -2.61 8.40 3.90
CA ILE A 105 -2.46 9.59 4.72
C ILE A 105 -3.28 10.76 4.14
N ASP A 106 -3.11 11.03 2.85
CA ASP A 106 -3.68 12.20 2.21
C ASP A 106 -5.19 12.07 1.96
N ASN A 107 -5.63 10.91 1.47
CA ASN A 107 -7.00 10.74 0.94
C ASN A 107 -7.92 9.95 1.88
N TYR A 108 -7.38 9.07 2.73
CA TYR A 108 -8.19 8.13 3.53
C TYR A 108 -8.25 8.53 5.00
N SER A 109 -7.38 9.43 5.49
CA SER A 109 -7.32 9.83 6.90
C SER A 109 -8.67 10.29 7.48
N GLN A 110 -9.53 10.90 6.67
CA GLN A 110 -10.86 11.37 7.07
C GLN A 110 -11.97 10.31 6.96
N PHE A 111 -11.65 9.06 6.57
CA PHE A 111 -12.67 8.02 6.49
C PHE A 111 -13.20 7.68 7.88
N PRO A 112 -14.52 7.52 8.06
CA PRO A 112 -15.11 7.31 9.37
C PRO A 112 -14.84 5.91 9.90
N VAL A 113 -14.52 5.83 11.19
CA VAL A 113 -14.24 4.58 11.94
C VAL A 113 -14.95 4.65 13.28
N GLY A 114 -16.10 3.98 13.41
CA GLY A 114 -16.97 4.12 14.58
C GLY A 114 -17.28 5.59 14.88
N ASN A 115 -16.85 6.07 16.05
CA ASN A 115 -17.01 7.46 16.51
C ASN A 115 -15.79 8.36 16.21
N SER A 116 -14.88 7.93 15.34
CA SER A 116 -13.61 8.61 15.02
C SER A 116 -13.30 8.54 13.51
N ASN A 117 -12.06 8.77 13.11
CA ASN A 117 -11.59 8.60 11.73
C ASN A 117 -10.27 7.80 11.66
N LEU A 118 -9.84 7.47 10.45
CA LEU A 118 -8.59 6.74 10.22
C LEU A 118 -7.34 7.51 10.69
N ALA A 119 -7.35 8.84 10.68
CA ALA A 119 -6.20 9.64 11.15
C ALA A 119 -5.81 9.29 12.59
N ASP A 120 -6.79 9.07 13.48
CA ASP A 120 -6.52 8.66 14.86
C ASP A 120 -5.95 7.23 14.95
N LYS A 121 -6.34 6.35 14.02
CA LYS A 121 -5.78 5.00 13.92
C LYS A 121 -4.34 5.03 13.41
N PHE A 122 -4.08 5.80 12.35
CA PHE A 122 -2.76 6.00 11.79
C PHE A 122 -1.77 6.55 12.82
N ARG A 123 -2.21 7.52 13.65
CA ARG A 123 -1.39 8.05 14.75
C ARG A 123 -1.05 6.99 15.80
N LYS A 124 -2.01 6.10 16.13
CA LYS A 124 -1.80 5.03 17.13
C LYS A 124 -0.83 3.95 16.66
N VAL A 125 -0.81 3.66 15.35
CA VAL A 125 0.11 2.68 14.77
C VAL A 125 1.39 3.29 14.20
N ASN A 126 1.62 4.57 14.46
CA ASN A 126 2.79 5.32 14.00
C ASN A 126 3.06 5.16 12.49
N ILE A 127 2.07 5.47 11.64
CA ILE A 127 2.21 5.29 10.18
C ILE A 127 3.43 6.03 9.58
N GLU A 128 3.89 7.09 10.23
CA GLU A 128 5.07 7.86 9.83
C GLU A 128 6.36 7.03 9.89
N GLU A 129 6.50 6.13 10.85
CA GLU A 129 7.66 5.21 10.90
C GLU A 129 7.68 4.26 9.70
N SER A 130 6.51 3.84 9.21
CA SER A 130 6.44 3.07 7.97
C SER A 130 6.80 3.88 6.73
N VAL A 131 6.58 5.19 6.76
CA VAL A 131 7.05 6.12 5.71
C VAL A 131 8.57 6.20 5.75
N GLU A 132 9.16 6.45 6.93
CA GLU A 132 10.62 6.52 7.12
C GLU A 132 11.32 5.24 6.66
N ILE A 133 10.80 4.07 7.05
CA ILE A 133 11.32 2.76 6.62
C ILE A 133 11.34 2.64 5.09
N LEU A 134 10.27 3.09 4.41
CA LEU A 134 10.18 2.98 2.96
C LEU A 134 11.12 3.97 2.26
N ASP A 135 11.27 5.17 2.80
CA ASP A 135 12.20 6.18 2.27
C ASP A 135 13.65 5.69 2.42
N ASP A 136 14.03 5.12 3.57
CA ASP A 136 15.34 4.51 3.80
C ASP A 136 15.63 3.34 2.83
N ILE A 137 14.63 2.49 2.58
CA ILE A 137 14.74 1.39 1.59
C ILE A 137 14.96 1.95 0.18
N ILE A 138 14.20 2.98 -0.19
CA ILE A 138 14.29 3.60 -1.51
C ILE A 138 15.68 4.17 -1.70
N ASP A 139 16.15 5.04 -0.79
CA ASP A 139 17.45 5.69 -0.91
C ASP A 139 18.58 4.64 -0.93
N LYS A 140 18.55 3.65 -0.02
CA LYS A 140 19.56 2.57 0.03
C LYS A 140 19.64 1.74 -1.25
N TRP A 141 18.51 1.39 -1.86
CA TRP A 141 18.49 0.53 -3.04
C TRP A 141 18.59 1.29 -4.35
N HIS A 142 18.30 2.60 -4.35
CA HIS A 142 18.53 3.48 -5.48
C HIS A 142 20.03 3.61 -5.77
N ASP A 143 20.82 3.90 -4.72
CA ASP A 143 22.28 4.08 -4.79
C ASP A 143 23.04 2.83 -5.27
N MET A 144 22.43 1.64 -5.17
CA MET A 144 23.05 0.39 -5.62
C MET A 144 22.92 0.14 -7.13
N THR A 145 22.16 0.98 -7.86
CA THR A 145 21.68 0.68 -9.22
C THR A 145 21.85 1.79 -10.26
N ASP A 146 22.78 2.73 -10.09
CA ASP A 146 23.12 3.77 -11.10
C ASP A 146 23.71 3.18 -12.40
N SER A 147 22.90 2.45 -13.15
CA SER A 147 23.18 1.83 -14.45
C SER A 147 21.91 1.85 -15.30
N ASP A 148 21.55 3.03 -15.81
CA ASP A 148 20.84 3.41 -17.06
C ASP A 148 19.72 2.55 -17.69
N GLU A 149 19.29 1.41 -17.14
CA GLU A 149 18.26 0.52 -17.74
C GLU A 149 16.86 0.64 -17.10
N ASP A 150 16.65 1.57 -16.15
CA ASP A 150 15.52 1.53 -15.21
C ASP A 150 14.28 2.38 -15.58
N SER A 151 14.30 3.13 -16.69
CA SER A 151 13.16 4.01 -17.06
C SER A 151 11.93 3.22 -17.50
N SER A 152 12.10 2.14 -18.27
CA SER A 152 11.00 1.34 -18.84
C SER A 152 10.13 0.68 -17.77
N ASP A 153 10.74 0.19 -16.69
CA ASP A 153 10.02 -0.46 -15.59
C ASP A 153 9.21 0.56 -14.79
N LYS A 154 9.80 1.72 -14.45
CA LYS A 154 9.12 2.80 -13.72
C LYS A 154 7.94 3.35 -14.54
N GLU A 155 8.14 3.59 -15.84
CA GLU A 155 7.09 4.04 -16.76
C GLU A 155 5.93 3.03 -16.83
N SER A 156 6.23 1.73 -16.96
CA SER A 156 5.22 0.66 -16.95
C SER A 156 4.45 0.56 -15.63
N ALA A 157 5.03 1.05 -14.54
CA ALA A 157 4.37 1.14 -13.24
C ALA A 157 3.51 2.41 -13.06
N GLY A 158 3.48 3.28 -14.06
CA GLY A 158 2.69 4.51 -14.07
C GLY A 158 3.40 5.73 -13.51
N ALA A 159 4.75 5.77 -13.49
CA ALA A 159 5.53 6.87 -12.92
C ALA A 159 5.07 8.27 -13.41
N ASN A 160 4.73 8.40 -14.69
CA ASN A 160 4.26 9.66 -15.30
C ASN A 160 2.85 10.10 -14.84
N GLU A 161 2.09 9.18 -14.22
CA GLU A 161 0.73 9.42 -13.74
C GLU A 161 0.69 9.68 -12.22
N VAL A 162 1.80 9.44 -11.52
CA VAL A 162 1.90 9.65 -10.07
C VAL A 162 1.88 11.17 -9.79
N PRO A 163 1.17 11.64 -8.75
CA PRO A 163 1.22 13.04 -8.34
C PRO A 163 2.66 13.52 -8.04
N GLU A 164 2.96 14.78 -8.37
CA GLU A 164 4.27 15.40 -8.13
C GLU A 164 4.70 15.39 -6.65
N SER A 165 3.75 15.27 -5.71
CA SER A 165 4.04 15.11 -4.28
C SER A 165 4.76 13.79 -3.94
N HIS A 166 4.71 12.80 -4.82
CA HIS A 166 5.38 11.50 -4.65
C HIS A 166 6.78 11.55 -5.27
N THR A 167 7.59 12.47 -4.78
CA THR A 167 8.90 12.88 -5.36
C THR A 167 9.88 11.72 -5.56
N TRP A 168 9.75 10.62 -4.81
CA TRP A 168 10.56 9.40 -4.91
C TRP A 168 10.43 8.64 -6.24
N TRP A 169 9.43 8.92 -7.08
CA TRP A 169 9.36 8.35 -8.43
C TRP A 169 10.31 9.02 -9.42
N SER A 170 10.68 10.27 -9.14
CA SER A 170 11.53 11.12 -9.99
C SER A 170 12.92 11.32 -9.42
N LYS A 171 13.23 10.67 -8.29
CA LYS A 171 14.60 10.50 -7.81
C LYS A 171 15.37 9.55 -8.72
#